data_AF-A0A915MX06-F1
#
_entry.id   AF-A0A915MX06-F1
#
_cell.length_a   1.000
_cell.length_b   1.000
_cell.length_c   1.000
_cell.angle_alpha   90.00
_cell.angle_beta   90.00
_cell.angle_gamma   90.00
#
_symmetry.space_group_name_H-M   'P 1'
#
loop_
_entity.id
_entity.type
_entity.pdbx_description
1 polymer ?
#
loop_
_entity_poly.entity_id
_entity_poly.type
_entity_poly.pdbx_seq_one_letter_code
_entity_poly.pdbx_strand_id
1 'polypeptide(L)'
;MQNLQLDSEDEGSLHPILVWIYGGSFLAGSADTGIDMEVLARNIVFRNITFISVNYRLGPLGFMSLSHGAAEGGKTIEGNFGLWDIALALEWVQRNIKQFNGDPNKVTLMGESAGSAAVSALAVSPLTKELLHGAITMSGSANAGWAIHRLQGSSPQWDMVNIADYIRCNKLIADQDLDDVLALLPQSERSRVQAADFHAFRSSQRACNLQEHIPDCLNHGGPMSAPELLSCFRNELNFSENPLFWRALAAEVNRKKRKLKLIILIKAWSIKNGCGWRVNS
;
A
#
# COMPACT_ATOMS: atom_id res chain seq x y z
N MET A 1 -36.54 21.16 -0.91
CA MET A 1 -36.05 20.71 -2.24
C MET A 1 -35.82 21.96 -3.07
N GLN A 2 -34.57 22.44 -3.15
CA GLN A 2 -34.21 23.45 -4.14
C GLN A 2 -34.11 22.75 -5.50
N ASN A 3 -34.80 23.30 -6.49
CA ASN A 3 -34.70 22.86 -7.88
C ASN A 3 -33.24 22.99 -8.34
N LEU A 4 -32.58 21.85 -8.59
CA LEU A 4 -31.34 21.80 -9.37
C LEU A 4 -31.71 22.07 -10.83
N GLN A 5 -31.73 23.34 -11.22
CA GLN A 5 -31.58 23.70 -12.63
C GLN A 5 -30.08 23.62 -12.94
N LEU A 6 -29.68 22.61 -13.72
CA LEU A 6 -28.41 22.61 -14.42
C LEU A 6 -28.52 23.72 -15.48
N ASP A 7 -27.87 24.85 -15.25
CA ASP A 7 -27.89 25.96 -16.21
C ASP A 7 -27.22 25.53 -17.51
N SER A 8 -27.90 25.75 -18.63
CA SER A 8 -27.46 25.36 -19.99
C SER A 8 -26.25 26.14 -20.51
N GLU A 9 -25.70 27.08 -19.72
CA GLU A 9 -24.49 27.83 -20.08
C GLU A 9 -23.18 27.04 -19.87
N ASP A 10 -23.25 25.86 -19.24
CA ASP A 10 -22.07 25.04 -18.92
C ASP A 10 -21.74 23.98 -20.00
N GLU A 11 -22.59 23.84 -21.03
CA GLU A 11 -22.32 22.97 -22.19
C GLU A 11 -21.19 23.56 -23.06
N GLY A 12 -19.95 23.34 -22.63
CA GLY A 12 -18.74 23.69 -23.37
C GLY A 12 -17.61 24.30 -22.51
N SER A 13 -17.89 24.61 -21.24
CA SER A 13 -16.87 25.12 -20.32
C SER A 13 -16.07 23.96 -19.71
N LEU A 14 -14.74 24.13 -19.62
CA LEU A 14 -13.85 23.16 -18.97
C LEU A 14 -13.57 23.60 -17.52
N HIS A 15 -13.73 22.68 -16.60
CA HIS A 15 -13.67 22.87 -15.16
C HIS A 15 -12.30 22.50 -14.58
N PRO A 16 -11.81 23.20 -13.53
CA PRO A 16 -10.65 22.75 -12.78
C PRO A 16 -10.82 21.32 -12.26
N ILE A 17 -9.72 20.58 -12.16
CA ILE A 17 -9.74 19.17 -11.78
C ILE A 17 -9.10 19.01 -10.41
N LEU A 18 -9.78 18.29 -9.52
CA LEU A 18 -9.26 17.85 -8.24
C LEU A 18 -9.08 16.33 -8.23
N VAL A 19 -7.84 15.87 -8.14
CA VAL A 19 -7.49 14.44 -8.06
C VAL A 19 -7.19 14.07 -6.61
N TRP A 20 -7.99 13.17 -6.03
CA TRP A 20 -7.89 12.71 -4.65
C TRP A 20 -7.05 11.45 -4.50
N ILE A 21 -6.07 11.51 -3.60
CA ILE A 21 -5.22 10.39 -3.18
C ILE A 21 -5.48 10.11 -1.70
N TYR A 22 -6.04 8.93 -1.42
CA TYR A 22 -6.35 8.50 -0.06
C TYR A 22 -5.11 8.15 0.77
N GLY A 23 -5.24 8.32 2.08
CA GLY A 23 -4.25 7.93 3.09
C GLY A 23 -4.31 6.45 3.47
N GLY A 24 -3.77 6.06 4.62
CA GLY A 24 -3.74 4.65 5.07
C GLY A 24 -2.35 4.03 5.09
N SER A 25 -1.33 4.84 5.38
CA SER A 25 0.07 4.40 5.60
C SER A 25 0.68 3.61 4.44
N PHE A 26 0.17 3.79 3.21
CA PHE A 26 0.50 2.97 2.04
C PHE A 26 0.16 1.48 2.18
N LEU A 27 -0.63 1.08 3.18
CA LEU A 27 -0.96 -0.32 3.49
C LEU A 27 -2.44 -0.66 3.36
N ALA A 28 -3.30 0.35 3.48
CA ALA A 28 -4.75 0.20 3.45
C ALA A 28 -5.41 1.40 2.78
N GLY A 29 -6.69 1.26 2.47
CA GLY A 29 -7.51 2.29 1.86
C GLY A 29 -7.94 1.93 0.44
N SER A 30 -8.77 2.80 -0.11
CA SER A 30 -9.40 2.69 -1.42
C SER A 30 -9.81 4.09 -1.90
N ALA A 31 -10.15 4.22 -3.17
CA ALA A 31 -10.50 5.50 -3.79
C ALA A 31 -11.66 6.27 -3.12
N ASP A 32 -12.48 5.62 -2.29
CA ASP A 32 -13.56 6.23 -1.49
C ASP A 32 -13.15 6.55 -0.05
N THR A 33 -11.95 6.13 0.39
CA THR A 33 -11.46 6.37 1.75
C THR A 33 -11.30 7.86 2.01
N GLY A 34 -11.94 8.34 3.09
CA GLY A 34 -11.90 9.73 3.51
C GLY A 34 -12.83 10.66 2.72
N ILE A 35 -13.71 10.13 1.87
CA ILE A 35 -14.66 10.91 1.08
C ILE A 35 -16.05 10.83 1.72
N ASP A 36 -16.62 11.99 2.03
CA ASP A 36 -18.05 12.15 2.25
C ASP A 36 -18.70 12.66 0.96
N MET A 37 -19.57 11.85 0.36
CA MET A 37 -20.16 12.14 -0.96
C MET A 37 -21.09 13.35 -0.94
N GLU A 38 -21.78 13.64 0.18
CA GLU A 38 -22.66 14.80 0.29
C GLU A 38 -21.83 16.09 0.38
N VAL A 39 -20.78 16.06 1.21
CA VAL A 39 -19.83 17.16 1.35
C VAL A 39 -19.09 17.39 0.03
N LEU A 40 -18.68 16.32 -0.66
CA LEU A 40 -18.03 16.38 -1.96
C LEU A 40 -18.95 17.02 -3.01
N ALA A 41 -20.18 16.54 -3.14
CA ALA A 41 -21.12 17.05 -4.12
C ALA A 41 -21.38 18.55 -3.91
N ARG A 42 -21.68 18.95 -2.66
CA ARG A 42 -22.01 20.34 -2.33
C ARG A 42 -20.85 21.31 -2.50
N ASN A 43 -19.63 20.89 -2.15
CA ASN A 43 -18.49 21.81 -2.08
C ASN A 43 -17.53 21.72 -3.27
N ILE A 44 -17.60 20.67 -4.08
CA ILE A 44 -16.70 20.46 -5.21
C ILE A 44 -17.53 20.39 -6.50
N VAL A 45 -18.39 19.37 -6.64
CA VAL A 45 -19.08 19.10 -7.91
C VAL A 45 -20.04 20.22 -8.29
N PHE A 46 -20.90 20.68 -7.38
CA PHE A 46 -21.83 21.81 -7.62
C PHE A 46 -21.15 23.17 -7.72
N ARG A 47 -19.82 23.23 -7.59
CA ARG A 47 -19.01 24.42 -7.83
C ARG A 47 -18.21 24.33 -9.12
N ASN A 48 -18.62 23.45 -10.03
CA ASN A 48 -18.00 23.25 -11.35
C ASN A 48 -16.51 22.88 -11.22
N ILE A 49 -16.24 21.88 -10.39
CA ILE A 49 -14.92 21.25 -10.24
C ILE A 49 -15.08 19.77 -10.53
N THR A 50 -14.31 19.27 -11.50
CA THR A 50 -14.25 17.84 -11.82
C THR A 50 -13.48 17.11 -10.72
N PHE A 51 -14.12 16.18 -10.02
CA PHE A 51 -13.48 15.38 -9.00
C PHE A 51 -13.11 13.98 -9.51
N ILE A 52 -11.89 13.53 -9.23
CA ILE A 52 -11.39 12.21 -9.60
C ILE A 52 -10.78 11.59 -8.36
N SER A 53 -11.16 10.36 -8.02
CA SER A 53 -10.42 9.55 -7.05
C SER A 53 -9.82 8.32 -7.72
N VAL A 54 -8.62 7.93 -7.29
CA VAL A 54 -7.84 6.87 -7.95
C VAL A 54 -7.40 5.83 -6.95
N ASN A 55 -7.43 4.56 -7.35
CA ASN A 55 -6.79 3.47 -6.62
C ASN A 55 -5.31 3.38 -7.01
N TYR A 56 -4.47 3.05 -6.04
CA TYR A 56 -3.06 2.75 -6.25
C TYR A 56 -2.66 1.51 -5.45
N ARG A 57 -1.65 0.77 -5.92
CA ARG A 57 -1.20 -0.44 -5.22
C ARG A 57 -0.65 -0.10 -3.83
N LEU A 58 -0.95 -0.98 -2.88
CA LEU A 58 -0.60 -0.84 -1.46
C LEU A 58 0.37 -1.95 -1.01
N GLY A 59 1.04 -1.71 0.11
CA GLY A 59 1.91 -2.64 0.79
C GLY A 59 3.02 -3.19 -0.11
N PRO A 60 3.35 -4.49 0.02
CA PRO A 60 4.35 -5.12 -0.84
C PRO A 60 4.01 -4.96 -2.33
N LEU A 61 2.74 -5.09 -2.73
CA LEU A 61 2.37 -5.00 -4.15
C LEU A 61 2.64 -3.60 -4.75
N GLY A 62 2.57 -2.55 -3.93
CA GLY A 62 2.82 -1.17 -4.34
C GLY A 62 4.24 -0.68 -4.10
N PHE A 63 4.98 -1.26 -3.16
CA PHE A 63 6.23 -0.65 -2.68
C PHE A 63 7.38 -1.64 -2.52
N MET A 64 7.21 -2.89 -2.97
CA MET A 64 8.28 -3.87 -3.00
C MET A 64 9.41 -3.42 -3.92
N SER A 65 10.63 -3.59 -3.44
CA SER A 65 11.86 -3.26 -4.17
C SER A 65 12.84 -4.41 -4.05
N LEU A 66 13.80 -4.46 -4.96
CA LEU A 66 14.87 -5.43 -4.93
C LEU A 66 16.17 -4.68 -5.16
N SER A 67 16.83 -4.36 -4.05
CA SER A 67 18.06 -3.57 -4.02
C SER A 67 19.20 -4.36 -3.37
N HIS A 68 19.62 -5.47 -4.00
CA HIS A 68 20.88 -6.12 -3.66
C HIS A 68 21.46 -6.89 -4.86
N GLY A 69 22.72 -6.60 -5.23
CA GLY A 69 23.44 -7.29 -6.31
C GLY A 69 24.11 -6.43 -7.38
N ALA A 70 24.33 -5.12 -7.15
CA ALA A 70 25.13 -4.26 -8.04
C ALA A 70 26.63 -4.67 -8.15
N ALA A 71 27.01 -5.84 -7.63
CA ALA A 71 28.29 -6.48 -7.91
C ALA A 71 28.25 -7.40 -9.15
N GLU A 72 27.08 -7.82 -9.65
CA GLU A 72 27.02 -8.79 -10.77
C GLU A 72 25.81 -8.58 -11.70
N GLY A 73 25.69 -7.41 -12.34
CA GLY A 73 24.85 -7.24 -13.55
C GLY A 73 23.36 -7.64 -13.45
N GLY A 74 22.82 -7.79 -12.24
CA GLY A 74 21.47 -8.29 -11.99
C GLY A 74 20.39 -7.24 -12.20
N LYS A 75 19.17 -7.69 -12.56
CA LYS A 75 17.99 -6.82 -12.68
C LYS A 75 17.64 -6.21 -11.32
N THR A 76 17.55 -4.89 -11.25
CA THR A 76 17.05 -4.14 -10.09
C THR A 76 15.55 -3.90 -10.20
N ILE A 77 14.87 -3.83 -9.06
CA ILE A 77 13.48 -3.37 -8.98
C ILE A 77 13.47 -2.13 -8.08
N GLU A 78 13.28 -0.97 -8.68
CA GLU A 78 13.33 0.34 -8.01
C GLU A 78 12.18 0.53 -7.00
N GLY A 79 11.07 -0.21 -7.16
CA GLY A 79 9.89 -0.13 -6.32
C GLY A 79 8.99 1.07 -6.64
N ASN A 80 8.33 1.62 -5.63
CA ASN A 80 7.40 2.77 -5.75
C ASN A 80 6.26 2.59 -6.76
N PHE A 81 5.88 1.35 -7.07
CA PHE A 81 4.80 1.03 -8.00
C PHE A 81 3.48 1.73 -7.68
N GLY A 82 3.14 1.94 -6.41
CA GLY A 82 1.96 2.71 -6.02
C GLY A 82 2.06 4.19 -6.43
N LEU A 83 3.25 4.80 -6.41
CA LEU A 83 3.43 6.16 -6.94
C LEU A 83 3.38 6.19 -8.48
N TRP A 84 3.90 5.15 -9.14
CA TRP A 84 3.78 4.99 -10.58
C TRP A 84 2.32 4.83 -11.02
N ASP A 85 1.49 4.14 -10.24
CA ASP A 85 0.05 4.02 -10.52
C ASP A 85 -0.62 5.40 -10.51
N ILE A 86 -0.28 6.24 -9.53
CA ILE A 86 -0.80 7.61 -9.44
C ILE A 86 -0.30 8.45 -10.62
N ALA A 87 0.97 8.36 -10.98
CA ALA A 87 1.53 9.07 -12.14
C ALA A 87 0.83 8.65 -13.44
N LEU A 88 0.61 7.36 -13.64
CA LEU A 88 -0.13 6.83 -14.80
C LEU A 88 -1.58 7.30 -14.81
N ALA A 89 -2.22 7.39 -13.64
CA ALA A 89 -3.56 7.96 -13.54
C ALA A 89 -3.58 9.45 -13.93
N LEU A 90 -2.57 10.23 -13.53
CA LEU A 90 -2.43 11.62 -13.97
C LEU A 90 -2.25 11.74 -15.48
N GLU A 91 -1.47 10.86 -16.10
CA GLU A 91 -1.38 10.82 -17.56
C GLU A 91 -2.73 10.47 -18.22
N TRP A 92 -3.49 9.55 -17.61
CA TRP A 92 -4.84 9.24 -18.07
C TRP A 92 -5.75 10.47 -17.98
N VAL A 93 -5.67 11.24 -16.90
CA VAL A 93 -6.39 12.51 -16.74
C VAL A 93 -6.02 13.46 -17.89
N GLN A 94 -4.74 13.68 -18.13
CA GLN A 94 -4.28 14.57 -19.22
C GLN A 94 -4.84 14.16 -20.59
N ARG A 95 -4.91 12.85 -20.89
CA ARG A 95 -5.39 12.34 -22.18
C ARG A 95 -6.91 12.34 -22.35
N ASN A 96 -7.68 12.18 -21.26
CA ASN A 96 -9.11 11.83 -21.37
C ASN A 96 -10.06 12.84 -20.74
N ILE A 97 -9.61 13.67 -19.80
CA ILE A 97 -10.51 14.35 -18.88
C ILE A 97 -11.40 15.44 -19.53
N LYS A 98 -11.02 15.93 -20.72
CA LYS A 98 -11.86 16.84 -21.50
C LYS A 98 -13.23 16.26 -21.83
N GLN A 99 -13.35 14.93 -21.95
CA GLN A 99 -14.62 14.24 -22.19
C GLN A 99 -15.56 14.27 -20.97
N PHE A 100 -15.03 14.62 -19.81
CA PHE A 100 -15.76 14.77 -18.54
C PHE A 100 -15.78 16.25 -18.09
N ASN A 101 -15.71 17.17 -19.05
CA ASN A 101 -15.67 18.61 -18.84
C ASN A 101 -14.50 19.10 -17.97
N GLY A 102 -13.41 18.36 -17.83
CA GLY A 102 -12.23 18.81 -17.09
C GLY A 102 -11.18 19.53 -17.95
N ASP A 103 -10.55 20.56 -17.40
CA ASP A 103 -9.43 21.30 -18.01
C ASP A 103 -8.08 20.66 -17.63
N PRO A 104 -7.39 19.95 -18.56
CA PRO A 104 -6.10 19.32 -18.26
C PRO A 104 -4.98 20.31 -17.88
N ASN A 105 -5.17 21.61 -18.13
CA ASN A 105 -4.24 22.66 -17.72
C ASN A 105 -4.52 23.20 -16.30
N LYS A 106 -5.47 22.60 -15.57
CA LYS A 106 -5.88 23.01 -14.21
C LYS A 106 -6.05 21.81 -13.29
N VAL A 107 -5.06 20.92 -13.29
CA VAL A 107 -5.05 19.72 -12.44
C VAL A 107 -4.41 20.01 -11.08
N THR A 108 -5.19 19.84 -10.01
CA THR A 108 -4.71 19.90 -8.62
C THR A 108 -4.73 18.51 -8.00
N LEU A 109 -3.59 18.06 -7.49
CA LEU A 109 -3.49 16.81 -6.74
C LEU A 109 -3.70 17.07 -5.24
N MET A 110 -4.58 16.33 -4.60
CA MET A 110 -4.93 16.49 -3.19
C MET A 110 -4.85 15.15 -2.47
N GLY A 111 -4.33 15.14 -1.25
CA GLY A 111 -4.33 13.92 -0.45
C GLY A 111 -4.11 14.15 1.04
N GLU A 112 -4.43 13.09 1.80
CA GLU A 112 -4.35 13.06 3.26
C GLU A 112 -3.39 11.97 3.75
N SER A 113 -2.66 12.22 4.84
CA SER A 113 -1.72 11.27 5.45
C SER A 113 -0.75 10.69 4.42
N ALA A 114 -0.74 9.38 4.19
CA ALA A 114 0.08 8.72 3.16
C ALA A 114 -0.21 9.24 1.75
N GLY A 115 -1.46 9.57 1.44
CA GLY A 115 -1.83 10.22 0.19
C GLY A 115 -1.20 11.61 0.09
N SER A 116 -1.17 12.39 1.17
CA SER A 116 -0.46 13.68 1.23
C SER A 116 1.04 13.52 1.04
N ALA A 117 1.64 12.46 1.60
CA ALA A 117 3.04 12.14 1.34
C ALA A 117 3.29 11.82 -0.15
N ALA A 118 2.43 11.03 -0.79
CA ALA A 118 2.48 10.77 -2.23
C ALA A 118 2.32 12.06 -3.04
N VAL A 119 1.34 12.91 -2.71
CA VAL A 119 1.11 14.21 -3.36
C VAL A 119 2.37 15.06 -3.32
N SER A 120 2.98 15.20 -2.15
CA SER A 120 4.20 16.01 -2.02
C SER A 120 5.41 15.42 -2.76
N ALA A 121 5.51 14.09 -2.86
CA ALA A 121 6.58 13.43 -3.63
C ALA A 121 6.38 13.64 -5.14
N LEU A 122 5.16 13.54 -5.64
CA LEU A 122 4.81 13.76 -7.04
C LEU A 122 4.89 15.26 -7.40
N ALA A 123 4.55 16.16 -6.49
CA ALA A 123 4.66 17.60 -6.72
C ALA A 123 6.10 18.07 -7.02
N VAL A 124 7.11 17.35 -6.50
CA VAL A 124 8.54 17.66 -6.73
C VAL A 124 9.20 16.70 -7.73
N SER A 125 8.48 15.70 -8.23
CA SER A 125 9.02 14.72 -9.17
C SER A 125 9.09 15.30 -10.58
N PRO A 126 10.21 15.13 -11.31
CA PRO A 126 10.30 15.56 -12.69
C PRO A 126 9.31 14.82 -13.61
N LEU A 127 8.87 13.62 -13.24
CA LEU A 127 7.93 12.80 -14.03
C LEU A 127 6.53 13.41 -14.11
N THR A 128 6.12 14.15 -13.09
CA THR A 128 4.76 14.70 -12.95
C THR A 128 4.72 16.22 -13.07
N LYS A 129 5.87 16.85 -13.32
CA LYS A 129 6.03 18.31 -13.42
C LYS A 129 5.06 18.95 -14.40
N GLU A 130 4.89 18.34 -15.58
CA GLU A 130 4.02 18.86 -16.64
C GLU A 130 2.57 18.34 -16.52
N LEU A 131 2.28 17.48 -15.53
CA LEU A 131 0.95 16.90 -15.32
C LEU A 131 0.16 17.63 -14.22
N LEU A 132 0.83 18.37 -13.33
CA LEU A 132 0.28 18.98 -12.12
C LEU A 132 0.43 20.50 -12.13
N HIS A 133 -0.62 21.20 -11.72
CA HIS A 133 -0.67 22.67 -11.63
C HIS A 133 -0.87 23.16 -10.20
N GLY A 134 -1.31 22.27 -9.31
CA GLY A 134 -1.47 22.54 -7.89
C GLY A 134 -1.33 21.27 -7.04
N ALA A 135 -1.00 21.46 -5.77
CA ALA A 135 -0.88 20.39 -4.79
C ALA A 135 -1.50 20.82 -3.45
N ILE A 136 -2.32 19.95 -2.86
CA ILE A 136 -2.92 20.14 -1.53
C ILE A 136 -2.48 18.97 -0.64
N THR A 137 -1.70 19.27 0.39
CA THR A 137 -1.11 18.29 1.29
C THR A 137 -1.74 18.39 2.68
N MET A 138 -2.49 17.37 3.11
CA MET A 138 -3.16 17.32 4.40
C MET A 138 -2.48 16.30 5.33
N SER A 139 -1.87 16.77 6.43
CA SER A 139 -1.33 15.91 7.48
C SER A 139 -0.30 14.84 7.04
N GLY A 140 0.44 15.09 5.96
CA GLY A 140 1.53 14.21 5.52
C GLY A 140 2.48 14.90 4.54
N SER A 141 3.72 14.42 4.46
CA SER A 141 4.70 14.91 3.48
C SER A 141 5.75 13.85 3.19
N ALA A 142 6.41 13.95 2.03
CA ALA A 142 7.59 13.20 1.64
C ALA A 142 8.72 13.38 2.67
N ASN A 143 8.72 14.52 3.37
CA ASN A 143 9.66 14.81 4.45
C ASN A 143 9.28 14.16 5.81
N ALA A 144 8.14 13.49 5.93
CA ALA A 144 7.83 12.71 7.12
C ALA A 144 8.73 11.46 7.25
N GLY A 145 9.19 11.15 8.47
CA GLY A 145 10.11 10.03 8.70
C GLY A 145 9.53 8.63 8.43
N TRP A 146 8.21 8.53 8.24
CA TRP A 146 7.50 7.31 7.86
C TRP A 146 7.19 7.24 6.36
N ALA A 147 7.34 8.34 5.62
CA ALA A 147 6.89 8.46 4.24
C ALA A 147 7.91 7.98 3.21
N ILE A 148 9.21 8.14 3.50
CA ILE A 148 10.31 7.74 2.62
C ILE A 148 11.32 6.98 3.45
N HIS A 149 11.82 5.86 2.92
CA HIS A 149 12.94 5.16 3.49
C HIS A 149 14.25 5.89 3.14
N ARG A 150 14.86 6.56 4.13
CA ARG A 150 16.00 7.50 3.92
C ARG A 150 17.36 7.01 4.39
N LEU A 151 17.44 5.86 5.04
CA LEU A 151 18.69 5.43 5.66
C LEU A 151 19.54 4.68 4.63
N GLN A 152 20.55 5.36 4.09
CA GLN A 152 21.69 4.72 3.43
C GLN A 152 22.24 3.61 4.34
N GLY A 153 22.39 2.40 3.79
CA GLY A 153 22.85 1.22 4.53
C GLY A 153 21.76 0.40 5.22
N SER A 154 20.47 0.73 5.07
CA SER A 154 19.38 -0.16 5.50
C SER A 154 18.49 -0.54 4.31
N SER A 155 18.07 -1.81 4.24
CA SER A 155 17.15 -2.27 3.20
C SER A 155 15.79 -1.57 3.33
N PRO A 156 15.15 -1.17 2.22
CA PRO A 156 13.76 -0.72 2.23
C PRO A 156 12.86 -1.68 3.00
N GLN A 157 11.79 -1.15 3.60
CA GLN A 157 10.84 -1.95 4.40
C GLN A 157 10.35 -3.18 3.61
N TRP A 158 9.92 -2.97 2.36
CA TRP A 158 9.45 -4.01 1.46
C TRP A 158 10.54 -4.54 0.51
N ASP A 159 11.80 -4.58 0.95
CA ASP A 159 12.87 -5.21 0.17
C ASP A 159 12.67 -6.73 0.10
N MET A 160 12.73 -7.29 -1.11
CA MET A 160 12.48 -8.71 -1.37
C MET A 160 13.43 -9.63 -0.63
N VAL A 161 14.72 -9.24 -0.49
CA VAL A 161 15.70 -10.04 0.26
C VAL A 161 15.32 -10.04 1.73
N ASN A 162 15.01 -8.86 2.29
CA ASN A 162 14.57 -8.75 3.68
C ASN A 162 13.31 -9.58 3.95
N ILE A 163 12.30 -9.54 3.07
CA ILE A 163 11.08 -10.36 3.21
C ILE A 163 11.42 -11.86 3.10
N ALA A 164 12.24 -12.26 2.13
CA ALA A 164 12.67 -13.65 1.96
C ALA A 164 13.44 -14.15 3.20
N ASP A 165 14.27 -13.32 3.82
CA ASP A 165 15.00 -13.68 5.04
C ASP A 165 14.09 -13.91 6.24
N TYR A 166 12.97 -13.16 6.37
CA TYR A 166 11.95 -13.45 7.37
C TYR A 166 11.22 -14.75 7.06
N ILE A 167 10.85 -14.99 5.81
CA ILE A 167 10.15 -16.21 5.40
C ILE A 167 11.04 -17.45 5.63
N ARG A 168 12.32 -17.35 5.27
CA ARG A 168 13.30 -18.44 5.43
C ARG A 168 13.86 -18.55 6.84
N CYS A 169 13.46 -17.65 7.73
CA CYS A 169 13.94 -17.56 9.10
C CYS A 169 15.46 -17.34 9.24
N ASN A 170 16.09 -16.78 8.20
CA ASN A 170 17.42 -16.19 8.32
C ASN A 170 17.40 -14.95 9.23
N LYS A 171 16.24 -14.30 9.32
CA LYS A 171 15.96 -13.17 10.21
C LYS A 171 14.73 -13.45 11.07
N LEU A 172 14.87 -13.27 12.39
CA LEU A 172 13.79 -13.51 13.35
C LEU A 172 13.11 -12.20 13.75
N ILE A 173 11.80 -12.24 13.99
CA ILE A 173 11.05 -11.16 14.63
C ILE A 173 11.61 -10.91 16.04
N ALA A 174 11.75 -9.64 16.39
CA ALA A 174 12.19 -9.24 17.72
C ALA A 174 11.14 -9.63 18.78
N ASP A 175 11.59 -10.02 19.99
CA ASP A 175 10.69 -10.49 21.05
C ASP A 175 9.62 -9.46 21.42
N GLN A 176 9.98 -8.17 21.43
CA GLN A 176 9.03 -7.09 21.70
C GLN A 176 7.94 -6.96 20.62
N ASP A 177 8.28 -7.21 19.36
CA ASP A 177 7.35 -7.15 18.24
C ASP A 177 6.43 -8.36 18.23
N LEU A 178 6.96 -9.50 18.64
CA LEU A 178 6.17 -10.70 18.87
C LEU A 178 5.15 -10.48 19.99
N ASP A 179 5.54 -9.90 21.13
CA ASP A 179 4.62 -9.60 22.23
C ASP A 179 3.46 -8.70 21.81
N ASP A 180 3.74 -7.67 21.00
CA ASP A 180 2.72 -6.78 20.45
C ASP A 180 1.74 -7.56 19.55
N VAL A 181 2.24 -8.50 18.73
CA VAL A 181 1.41 -9.35 17.86
C VAL A 181 0.55 -10.30 18.69
N LEU A 182 1.12 -10.92 19.73
CA LEU A 182 0.41 -11.83 20.63
C LEU A 182 -0.67 -11.10 21.43
N ALA A 183 -0.41 -9.85 21.84
CA ALA A 183 -1.38 -9.01 22.54
C ALA A 183 -2.64 -8.71 21.71
N LEU A 184 -2.57 -8.81 20.38
CA LEU A 184 -3.71 -8.61 19.48
C LEU A 184 -4.58 -9.86 19.30
N LEU A 185 -4.19 -11.01 19.86
CA LEU A 185 -4.91 -12.26 19.70
C LEU A 185 -6.00 -12.45 20.73
N PRO A 186 -7.07 -13.19 20.42
CA PRO A 186 -8.01 -13.69 21.43
C PRO A 186 -7.26 -14.49 22.50
N GLN A 187 -7.75 -14.44 23.75
CA GLN A 187 -7.08 -15.05 24.88
C GLN A 187 -6.90 -16.58 24.73
N SER A 188 -7.82 -17.25 24.02
CA SER A 188 -7.72 -18.68 23.67
C SER A 188 -6.53 -19.00 22.76
N GLU A 189 -6.18 -18.13 21.82
CA GLU A 189 -5.02 -18.30 20.94
C GLU A 189 -3.72 -17.93 21.66
N ARG A 190 -3.72 -16.89 22.50
CA ARG A 190 -2.56 -16.52 23.33
C ARG A 190 -2.11 -17.69 24.19
N SER A 191 -3.03 -18.37 24.85
CA SER A 191 -2.71 -19.53 25.69
C SER A 191 -2.12 -20.69 24.90
N ARG A 192 -2.51 -20.89 23.62
CA ARG A 192 -1.91 -21.94 22.77
C ARG A 192 -0.49 -21.61 22.36
N VAL A 193 -0.22 -20.33 22.06
CA VAL A 193 1.13 -19.87 21.66
C VAL A 193 2.07 -19.72 22.87
N GLN A 194 1.54 -19.41 24.06
CA GLN A 194 2.31 -19.32 25.32
C GLN A 194 2.53 -20.68 26.00
N ALA A 195 1.59 -21.63 25.86
CA ALA A 195 1.74 -22.98 26.43
C ALA A 195 2.71 -23.86 25.64
N ALA A 196 2.86 -23.62 24.34
CA ALA A 196 4.06 -24.03 23.63
C ALA A 196 5.17 -23.09 24.10
N ASP A 197 6.07 -23.55 24.97
CA ASP A 197 7.23 -22.78 25.41
C ASP A 197 7.90 -22.19 24.15
N PHE A 198 7.74 -20.89 23.90
CA PHE A 198 7.99 -20.33 22.57
C PHE A 198 9.49 -20.36 22.23
N HIS A 199 10.35 -20.45 23.25
CA HIS A 199 11.77 -20.78 23.11
C HIS A 199 11.99 -22.24 22.66
N ALA A 200 11.18 -23.19 23.11
CA ALA A 200 11.13 -24.56 22.58
C ALA A 200 10.49 -24.62 21.17
N PHE A 201 9.52 -23.75 20.88
CA PHE A 201 8.89 -23.62 19.57
C PHE A 201 9.87 -23.06 18.51
N ARG A 202 10.69 -22.06 18.88
CA ARG A 202 11.82 -21.54 18.08
C ARG A 202 12.88 -22.59 17.77
N SER A 203 13.07 -23.57 18.66
CA SER A 203 14.08 -24.63 18.50
C SER A 203 13.54 -25.87 17.77
N SER A 204 12.23 -26.01 17.61
CA SER A 204 11.62 -26.96 16.68
C SER A 204 11.64 -26.38 15.26
N GLN A 205 12.29 -27.08 14.33
CA GLN A 205 12.67 -26.63 12.97
C GLN A 205 11.56 -26.17 12.00
N ARG A 206 10.32 -25.89 12.42
CA ARG A 206 9.20 -25.57 11.49
C ARG A 206 8.21 -24.53 11.98
N ALA A 207 8.62 -23.59 12.85
CA ALA A 207 7.69 -22.60 13.38
C ALA A 207 8.28 -21.23 13.77
N CYS A 208 9.33 -20.80 13.06
CA CYS A 208 9.92 -19.47 13.24
C CYS A 208 9.05 -18.37 12.61
N ASN A 209 9.03 -17.17 13.20
CA ASN A 209 8.19 -16.04 12.77
C ASN A 209 6.68 -16.34 12.66
N LEU A 210 6.18 -17.34 13.39
CA LEU A 210 4.80 -17.84 13.31
C LEU A 210 4.44 -18.46 11.94
N GLN A 211 5.45 -18.87 11.17
CA GLN A 211 5.29 -19.51 9.88
C GLN A 211 5.18 -21.03 10.01
N GLU A 212 4.21 -21.64 9.35
CA GLU A 212 3.99 -23.10 9.41
C GLU A 212 4.77 -23.87 8.32
N HIS A 213 5.03 -23.23 7.18
CA HIS A 213 5.74 -23.80 6.04
C HIS A 213 6.48 -22.71 5.27
N ILE A 214 7.71 -23.00 4.82
CA ILE A 214 8.49 -22.15 3.93
C ILE A 214 8.19 -22.57 2.49
N PRO A 215 7.68 -21.68 1.62
CA PRO A 215 7.38 -22.02 0.22
C PRO A 215 8.54 -22.70 -0.49
N ASP A 216 8.25 -23.69 -1.33
CA ASP A 216 9.28 -24.50 -2.00
C ASP A 216 10.27 -23.64 -2.80
N CYS A 217 9.81 -22.55 -3.43
CA CYS A 217 10.69 -21.64 -4.16
C CYS A 217 11.63 -20.81 -3.28
N LEU A 218 11.40 -20.75 -1.96
CA LEU A 218 12.29 -20.15 -0.96
C LEU A 218 13.04 -21.21 -0.14
N ASN A 219 12.71 -22.48 -0.29
CA ASN A 219 13.30 -23.61 0.43
C ASN A 219 14.63 -24.04 -0.21
N HIS A 220 15.56 -23.10 -0.33
CA HIS A 220 16.92 -23.33 -0.81
C HIS A 220 17.92 -23.17 0.36
N GLY A 221 18.99 -23.96 0.37
CA GLY A 221 20.02 -23.93 1.43
C GLY A 221 21.03 -22.78 1.33
N GLY A 222 20.82 -21.82 0.42
CA GLY A 222 21.79 -20.74 0.12
C GLY A 222 21.16 -19.41 -0.28
N PRO A 223 21.96 -18.36 -0.53
CA PRO A 223 21.46 -17.08 -1.03
C PRO A 223 20.82 -17.25 -2.40
N MET A 224 19.72 -16.53 -2.65
CA MET A 224 19.01 -16.56 -3.93
C MET A 224 19.39 -15.34 -4.77
N SER A 225 19.52 -15.53 -6.07
CA SER A 225 19.71 -14.44 -7.03
C SER A 225 18.45 -13.60 -7.20
N ALA A 226 18.62 -12.36 -7.68
CA ALA A 226 17.50 -11.46 -7.96
C ALA A 226 16.45 -12.05 -8.92
N PRO A 227 16.82 -12.74 -10.03
CA PRO A 227 15.85 -13.41 -10.89
C PRO A 227 15.08 -14.55 -10.20
N GLU A 228 15.72 -15.32 -9.33
CA GLU A 228 15.07 -16.42 -8.59
C GLU A 228 14.06 -15.87 -7.58
N LEU A 229 14.44 -14.85 -6.80
CA LEU A 229 13.53 -14.16 -5.89
C LEU A 229 12.35 -13.55 -6.66
N LEU A 230 12.61 -12.89 -7.78
CA LEU A 230 11.56 -12.31 -8.60
C LEU A 230 10.60 -13.35 -9.15
N SER A 231 11.12 -14.48 -9.62
CA SER A 231 10.31 -15.60 -10.12
C SER A 231 9.45 -16.19 -8.99
N CYS A 232 10.04 -16.43 -7.83
CA CYS A 232 9.34 -16.97 -6.67
C CYS A 232 8.20 -16.03 -6.22
N PHE A 233 8.49 -14.74 -6.02
CA PHE A 233 7.48 -13.79 -5.54
C PHE A 233 6.39 -13.45 -6.55
N ARG A 234 6.63 -13.69 -7.84
CA ARG A 234 5.60 -13.54 -8.89
C ARG A 234 4.64 -14.71 -8.93
N ASN A 235 5.15 -15.92 -8.69
CA ASN A 235 4.37 -17.16 -8.85
C ASN A 235 3.72 -17.59 -7.53
N GLU A 236 4.28 -17.17 -6.40
CA GLU A 236 3.78 -17.52 -5.08
C GLU A 236 2.85 -16.42 -4.54
N LEU A 237 1.55 -16.71 -4.51
CA LEU A 237 0.54 -15.80 -3.96
C LEU A 237 0.25 -16.08 -2.48
N ASN A 238 0.69 -17.22 -1.94
CA ASN A 238 0.38 -17.66 -0.59
C ASN A 238 1.63 -18.10 0.19
N PHE A 239 2.44 -17.12 0.60
CA PHE A 239 3.66 -17.39 1.38
C PHE A 239 3.39 -18.00 2.77
N SER A 240 2.17 -17.88 3.28
CA SER A 240 1.73 -18.47 4.55
C SER A 240 0.20 -18.44 4.66
N GLU A 241 -0.40 -19.59 4.99
CA GLU A 241 -1.82 -19.69 5.34
C GLU A 241 -2.12 -19.15 6.74
N ASN A 242 -1.09 -18.97 7.58
CA ASN A 242 -1.25 -18.46 8.93
C ASN A 242 -1.44 -16.93 8.94
N PRO A 243 -2.60 -16.40 9.36
CA PRO A 243 -2.84 -14.96 9.44
C PRO A 243 -1.96 -14.25 10.49
N LEU A 244 -1.43 -14.98 11.48
CA LEU A 244 -0.51 -14.45 12.48
C LEU A 244 0.85 -14.11 11.89
N PHE A 245 1.32 -14.91 10.93
CA PHE A 245 2.55 -14.62 10.19
C PHE A 245 2.46 -13.27 9.48
N TRP A 246 1.35 -13.01 8.77
CA TRP A 246 1.16 -11.74 8.06
C TRP A 246 1.09 -10.54 9.00
N ARG A 247 0.54 -10.71 10.21
CA ARG A 247 0.55 -9.68 11.25
C ARG A 247 1.95 -9.44 11.82
N ALA A 248 2.71 -10.51 12.07
CA ALA A 248 4.07 -10.44 12.54
C ALA A 248 5.00 -9.76 11.52
N LEU A 249 4.92 -10.19 10.26
CA LEU A 249 5.63 -9.59 9.15
C LEU A 249 5.26 -8.11 8.98
N ALA A 250 3.96 -7.79 9.03
CA ALA A 250 3.50 -6.40 8.95
C ALA A 250 3.99 -5.56 10.14
N ALA A 251 3.95 -6.07 11.37
CA ALA A 251 4.42 -5.36 12.56
C ALA A 251 5.91 -5.01 12.44
N GLU A 252 6.71 -5.97 12.01
CA GLU A 252 8.16 -5.83 11.87
C GLU A 252 8.54 -4.93 10.70
N VAL A 253 7.97 -5.17 9.51
CA VAL A 253 8.26 -4.38 8.30
C VAL A 253 7.82 -2.92 8.47
N ASN A 254 6.77 -2.67 9.24
CA ASN A 254 6.24 -1.33 9.50
C ASN A 254 7.02 -0.58 10.61
N ARG A 255 7.99 -1.20 11.30
CA ARG A 255 8.58 -0.65 12.54
C ARG A 255 9.79 0.27 12.40
N LYS A 256 9.75 1.22 11.47
CA LYS A 256 10.38 2.53 11.72
C LYS A 256 9.36 3.52 12.32
N LYS A 257 8.76 3.16 13.45
CA LYS A 257 8.72 3.95 14.72
C LYS A 257 7.56 3.54 15.62
N ARG A 258 7.91 3.11 16.83
CA ARG A 258 7.06 3.21 18.03
C ARG A 258 6.46 4.62 18.10
N LYS A 259 5.13 4.69 18.26
CA LYS A 259 4.26 5.88 18.50
C LYS A 259 3.21 6.22 17.43
N LEU A 260 2.75 5.28 16.62
CA LEU A 260 1.35 5.35 16.16
C LEU A 260 0.60 4.11 16.65
N LYS A 261 -0.27 4.33 17.63
CA LYS A 261 -1.28 3.34 18.02
C LYS A 261 -2.22 3.13 16.82
N LEU A 262 -2.32 1.87 16.40
CA LEU A 262 -3.44 1.26 15.71
C LEU A 262 -3.73 1.75 14.28
N ILE A 263 -3.60 0.85 13.29
CA ILE A 263 -4.69 0.31 12.46
C ILE A 263 -4.11 -0.89 11.71
N ILE A 264 -4.44 -2.09 12.19
CA ILE A 264 -4.42 -3.31 11.39
C ILE A 264 -5.85 -3.46 10.87
N LEU A 265 -6.05 -3.25 9.58
CA LEU A 265 -7.18 -3.79 8.85
C LEU A 265 -6.66 -4.72 7.75
N ILE A 266 -6.02 -5.80 8.18
CA ILE A 266 -6.08 -7.05 7.41
C ILE A 266 -7.35 -7.74 7.87
N LYS A 267 -8.48 -7.43 7.23
CA LYS A 267 -9.68 -8.26 7.32
C LYS A 267 -9.64 -9.22 6.14
N ALA A 268 -9.36 -10.47 6.48
CA ALA A 268 -9.50 -11.69 5.70
C ALA A 268 -10.49 -11.55 4.53
N TRP A 269 -9.95 -11.60 3.31
CA TRP A 269 -10.71 -12.06 2.15
C TRP A 269 -10.40 -13.54 1.97
N SER A 270 -11.14 -14.39 2.71
CA SER A 270 -11.34 -15.79 2.34
C SER A 270 -12.63 -16.31 2.99
N ILE A 271 -13.64 -16.46 2.12
CA ILE A 271 -14.66 -17.51 2.09
C ILE A 271 -15.35 -17.84 3.43
N LYS A 272 -16.57 -17.32 3.58
CA LYS A 272 -17.72 -18.09 4.07
C LYS A 272 -19.04 -17.45 3.62
N ASN A 273 -19.69 -18.15 2.67
CA ASN A 273 -21.12 -18.20 2.41
C ASN A 273 -21.77 -17.07 1.56
N GLY A 274 -21.81 -17.32 0.25
CA GLY A 274 -23.06 -17.28 -0.53
C GLY A 274 -23.54 -15.94 -1.11
N CYS A 275 -22.99 -15.55 -2.27
CA CYS A 275 -23.69 -14.67 -3.21
C CYS A 275 -23.70 -15.32 -4.60
N GLY A 276 -24.80 -15.99 -4.92
CA GLY A 276 -25.09 -16.43 -6.27
C GLY A 276 -25.56 -15.25 -7.11
N TRP A 277 -24.86 -14.95 -8.19
CA TRP A 277 -25.37 -14.09 -9.25
C TRP A 277 -26.12 -14.96 -10.26
N ARG A 278 -27.46 -14.87 -10.27
CA ARG A 278 -28.25 -15.26 -11.45
C ARG A 278 -28.24 -14.07 -12.40
N VAL A 279 -27.69 -14.29 -13.59
CA VAL A 279 -27.93 -13.47 -14.76
C VAL A 279 -29.23 -13.98 -15.38
N ASN A 280 -30.27 -13.15 -15.43
CA ASN A 280 -31.37 -13.37 -16.35
C ASN A 280 -31.30 -12.29 -17.43
N SER A 281 -31.27 -12.78 -18.67
CA SER A 281 -31.60 -12.10 -19.93
C SER A 281 -32.93 -11.38 -19.90
#